data_AF-A0A7K0W2E3-F1
#
_entry.id   AF-A0A7K0W2E3-F1
#
_cell.length_a   1.000
_cell.length_b   1.000
_cell.length_c   1.000
_cell.angle_alpha   90.00
_cell.angle_beta   90.00
_cell.angle_gamma   90.00
#
_symmetry.space_group_name_H-M   'P 1'
#
loop_
_entity.id
_entity.type
_entity.pdbx_description
1 polymer ?
#
loop_
_entity_poly.entity_id
_entity_poly.type
_entity_poly.pdbx_seq_one_letter_code
_entity_poly.pdbx_strand_id
1 'polypeptide(L)' 'ILEGRLGTGAVTRVLVETSDSKGEWNTVGVHENVIAASAMALEDAVTYGLLRQGRVPE' A
#
# COMPACT_ATOMS: atom_id res chain seq x y z
N ILE A 1 -18.71 5.77 12.10
CA ILE A 1 -17.80 4.76 11.51
C ILE A 1 -17.52 3.76 12.61
N LEU A 2 -18.09 2.56 12.50
CA LEU A 2 -18.14 1.58 13.58
C LEU A 2 -16.83 0.77 13.58
N GLU A 3 -16.15 0.71 14.72
CA GLU A 3 -14.98 -0.14 14.95
C GLU A 3 -15.35 -1.61 14.68
N GLY A 4 -14.93 -2.13 13.53
CA GLY A 4 -15.06 -3.53 13.15
C GLY A 4 -14.10 -4.39 13.96
N ARG A 5 -14.44 -4.65 15.22
CA ARG A 5 -13.53 -5.23 16.20
C ARG A 5 -13.48 -6.77 16.19
N LEU A 6 -14.10 -7.45 15.24
CA LEU A 6 -13.98 -8.91 15.05
C LEU A 6 -14.14 -9.28 13.55
N GLY A 7 -13.10 -9.05 12.76
CA GLY A 7 -12.92 -9.79 11.50
C GLY A 7 -12.44 -11.21 11.85
N THR A 8 -12.79 -12.21 11.05
CA THR A 8 -12.62 -13.66 11.33
C THR A 8 -11.15 -14.17 11.40
N GLY A 9 -10.18 -13.31 11.73
CA GLY A 9 -8.75 -13.57 11.52
C GLY A 9 -8.38 -13.60 10.03
N ALA A 10 -9.31 -13.19 9.16
CA ALA A 10 -9.08 -13.14 7.72
C ALA A 10 -8.11 -11.99 7.40
N VAL A 11 -6.96 -12.36 6.84
CA VAL A 11 -5.95 -11.40 6.40
C VAL A 11 -6.39 -10.78 5.07
N THR A 12 -6.54 -9.47 5.03
CA THR A 12 -6.82 -8.72 3.80
C THR A 12 -5.50 -8.43 3.07
N ARG A 13 -5.49 -8.62 1.75
CA ARG A 13 -4.37 -8.26 0.86
C ARG A 13 -4.84 -7.23 -0.15
N VAL A 14 -4.16 -6.10 -0.23
CA VAL A 14 -4.46 -5.01 -1.17
C VAL A 14 -3.28 -4.85 -2.12
N LEU A 15 -3.55 -4.94 -3.42
CA LEU A 15 -2.59 -4.66 -4.49
C LEU A 15 -2.78 -3.22 -4.97
N VAL A 16 -1.70 -2.45 -4.99
CA VAL A 16 -1.66 -1.11 -5.61
C VAL A 16 -0.70 -1.17 -6.79
N GLU A 17 -1.25 -0.97 -7.99
CA GLU A 17 -0.51 -0.74 -9.21
C GLU A 17 -0.27 0.77 -9.37
N THR A 18 0.98 1.15 -9.63
CA THR A 18 1.38 2.54 -9.83
C THR A 18 2.20 2.64 -11.11
N SER A 19 1.92 3.67 -11.90
CA SER A 19 2.63 3.95 -13.15
C SER A 19 3.07 5.39 -13.23
N ASP A 20 4.20 5.61 -13.90
CA ASP A 20 4.70 6.93 -14.27
C ASP A 20 5.19 6.91 -15.74
N SER A 21 5.76 8.02 -16.21
CA SER A 21 6.30 8.12 -17.57
C SER A 21 7.49 7.20 -17.85
N LYS A 22 8.09 6.59 -16.82
CA LYS A 22 9.25 5.71 -16.92
C LYS A 22 8.88 4.22 -16.81
N GLY A 23 7.66 3.89 -16.38
CA GLY A 23 7.13 2.52 -16.31
C GLY A 23 6.25 2.29 -15.09
N GLU A 24 6.02 1.03 -14.75
CA GLU A 24 5.02 0.61 -13.77
C GLU A 24 5.63 -0.25 -12.66
N TRP A 25 5.03 -0.21 -11.48
CA TRP A 25 5.38 -1.06 -10.35
C TRP A 25 4.15 -1.40 -9.52
N ASN A 26 4.28 -2.47 -8.74
CA ASN A 26 3.21 -3.00 -7.92
C ASN A 26 3.67 -3.10 -6.46
N THR A 27 2.77 -2.82 -5.54
CA THR A 27 3.00 -2.93 -4.09
C THR A 27 1.82 -3.65 -3.45
N VAL A 28 2.08 -4.37 -2.36
CA VAL A 28 1.07 -5.18 -1.69
C VAL A 28 1.08 -4.89 -0.20
N GLY A 29 -0.04 -4.39 0.31
CA GLY A 29 -0.28 -4.21 1.73
C GLY A 29 -1.09 -5.35 2.31
N VAL A 30 -0.70 -5.85 3.49
CA VAL A 30 -1.30 -7.03 4.12
C VAL A 30 -1.66 -6.71 5.56
N HIS A 31 -2.95 -6.68 5.86
CA HIS A 31 -3.45 -6.36 7.19
C HIS A 31 -4.89 -6.89 7.38
N GLU A 32 -5.33 -7.10 8.62
CA GLU A 32 -6.72 -7.54 8.89
C GLU A 32 -7.75 -6.47 8.49
N ASN A 33 -7.42 -5.21 8.81
CA ASN A 33 -8.19 -4.03 8.41
C ASN A 33 -7.80 -3.55 7.00
N VAL A 34 -8.79 -3.44 6.10
CA VAL A 34 -8.59 -2.98 4.71
C VAL A 34 -8.01 -1.57 4.61
N ILE A 35 -8.36 -0.65 5.51
CA ILE A 35 -7.83 0.72 5.49
C ILE A 35 -6.33 0.70 5.76
N ALA A 36 -5.89 -0.08 6.75
CA ALA A 36 -4.47 -0.23 7.07
C ALA A 36 -3.71 -0.96 5.95
N ALA A 37 -4.27 -2.02 5.38
CA ALA A 37 -3.67 -2.70 4.22
C ALA A 37 -3.49 -1.75 3.03
N SER A 38 -4.50 -0.93 2.72
CA SER A 38 -4.42 0.08 1.66
C SER A 38 -3.39 1.16 1.96
N ALA A 39 -3.31 1.64 3.21
CA ALA A 39 -2.34 2.67 3.61
C ALA A 39 -0.90 2.17 3.45
N MET A 40 -0.62 0.94 3.90
CA MET A 40 0.70 0.31 3.73
C MET A 40 1.08 0.18 2.25
N ALA A 41 0.20 -0.37 1.43
CA ALA A 41 0.46 -0.53 0.00
C ALA A 41 0.78 0.83 -0.67
N LEU A 42 0.00 1.86 -0.32
CA LEU A 42 0.17 3.20 -0.89
C LEU A 42 1.46 3.88 -0.43
N GLU A 43 1.81 3.75 0.85
CA GLU A 43 3.06 4.27 1.40
C GLU A 43 4.27 3.64 0.70
N ASP A 44 4.27 2.32 0.53
CA ASP A 44 5.30 1.60 -0.21
C ASP A 44 5.36 2.05 -1.67
N ALA A 45 4.21 2.25 -2.32
CA ALA A 45 4.13 2.67 -3.71
C ALA A 45 4.76 4.05 -3.93
N VAL A 46 4.44 5.01 -3.08
CA VAL A 46 4.98 6.38 -3.15
C VAL A 46 6.47 6.39 -2.81
N THR A 47 6.87 5.67 -1.75
CA THR A 47 8.27 5.54 -1.33
C THR A 47 9.12 4.97 -2.45
N TYR A 48 8.68 3.87 -3.06
CA TYR A 48 9.36 3.29 -4.22
C TYR A 48 9.40 4.26 -5.41
N GLY A 49 8.30 4.97 -5.69
CA GLY A 49 8.25 5.99 -6.73
C GLY A 49 9.27 7.11 -6.53
N LEU A 50 9.45 7.59 -5.29
CA LEU A 50 10.46 8.60 -4.93
C LEU A 50 11.89 8.05 -5.09
N LEU A 51 12.15 6.84 -4.58
CA LEU A 51 13.44 6.18 -4.74
C LEU A 51 13.81 5.97 -6.22
N ARG A 52 12.85 5.60 -7.05
CA ARG A 52 13.01 5.44 -8.51
C ARG A 52 13.34 6.76 -9.21
N GLN A 53 12.95 7.89 -8.63
CA GLN A 53 13.31 9.23 -9.09
C GLN A 53 14.65 9.72 -8.51
N GLY A 54 15.34 8.91 -7.70
CA GLY A 54 16.58 9.31 -7.02
C GLY A 54 16.35 10.30 -5.88
N ARG A 55 15.12 10.37 -5.35
CA ARG A 55 14.76 11.23 -4.21
C ARG A 55 14.81 10.40 -2.93
N VAL A 56 15.34 10.99 -1.85
CA VAL A 56 15.28 10.38 -0.52
C VAL A 56 13.91 10.72 0.09
N PRO A 57 13.08 9.73 0.43
CA PRO A 57 11.88 9.97 1.24
C PRO A 57 12.31 10.35 2.66
N GLU A 58 11.76 11.44 3.20
CA GLU A 58 11.99 11.91 4.58
C GLU A 58 11.09 11.19 5.59
#